data_AF-A0A6N7IMN5-F1
#
_entry.id   AF-A0A6N7IMN5-F1
#
_cell.length_a   1.000
_cell.length_b   1.000
_cell.length_c   1.000
_cell.angle_alpha   90.00
_cell.angle_beta   90.00
_cell.angle_gamma   90.00
#
_symmetry.space_group_name_H-M   'P 1'
#
loop_
_entity.id
_entity.type
_entity.pdbx_description
1 polymer ?
#
loop_
_entity_poly.entity_id
_entity_poly.type
_entity_poly.pdbx_seq_one_letter_code
_entity_poly.pdbx_strand_id
1 'polypeptide(L)' 'MPTLTRDYTTMIARLSAEFGELPRHRVERCVADVCVCALHLGFEVTPSLVETLARERLYGAWMSRHLETPLPRQRPATR' A
#
# COMPACT_ATOMS: atom_id res chain seq x y z
N MET A 1 17.04 18.36 -8.33
CA MET A 1 15.97 17.47 -8.87
C MET A 1 14.65 17.76 -8.15
N PRO A 2 13.87 18.79 -8.55
CA PRO A 2 12.65 19.21 -7.84
C PRO A 2 11.34 18.56 -8.35
N THR A 3 11.35 17.81 -9.46
CA THR A 3 10.14 17.27 -10.10
C THR A 3 9.55 16.06 -9.36
N LEU A 4 10.41 15.17 -8.87
CA LEU A 4 10.01 13.93 -8.18
C LEU A 4 9.07 14.20 -6.99
N THR A 5 9.35 15.22 -6.17
CA THR A 5 8.59 15.51 -4.95
C THR A 5 7.13 15.89 -5.23
N ARG A 6 6.85 16.61 -6.33
CA ARG A 6 5.48 16.99 -6.72
C ARG A 6 4.70 15.79 -7.25
N ASP A 7 5.37 14.95 -8.03
CA ASP A 7 4.78 13.72 -8.59
C ASP A 7 4.43 12.74 -7.46
N TYR A 8 5.32 12.56 -6.48
CA TYR A 8 5.05 11.76 -5.28
C TYR A 8 3.90 12.32 -4.44
N THR A 9 3.83 13.63 -4.23
CA THR A 9 2.74 14.23 -3.45
C THR A 9 1.39 13.98 -4.12
N THR A 10 1.32 14.14 -5.44
CA THR A 10 0.10 13.91 -6.22
C THR A 10 -0.29 12.42 -6.22
N MET A 11 0.69 11.53 -6.37
CA MET A 11 0.51 10.08 -6.29
C MET A 11 -0.01 9.64 -4.93
N ILE A 12 0.59 10.12 -3.84
CA ILE A 12 0.15 9.82 -2.47
C ILE A 12 -1.29 10.30 -2.26
N ALA A 13 -1.67 11.47 -2.77
CA ALA A 13 -3.04 11.96 -2.69
C ALA A 13 -4.03 11.05 -3.43
N ARG A 14 -3.69 10.62 -4.67
CA ARG A 14 -4.52 9.67 -5.44
C ARG A 14 -4.68 8.33 -4.72
N LEU A 15 -3.57 7.73 -4.30
CA LEU A 15 -3.58 6.45 -3.57
C LEU A 15 -4.33 6.57 -2.24
N SER A 16 -4.21 7.69 -1.52
CA SER A 16 -4.94 7.90 -0.27
C SER A 16 -6.45 8.01 -0.50
N ALA A 17 -6.88 8.60 -1.62
CA ALA A 17 -8.29 8.64 -2.00
C ALA A 17 -8.80 7.26 -2.44
N GLU A 18 -8.01 6.51 -3.20
CA GLU A 18 -8.32 5.16 -3.69
C GLU A 18 -8.46 4.16 -2.51
N PHE A 19 -7.55 4.23 -1.55
CA PHE A 19 -7.51 3.36 -0.37
C PHE A 19 -8.01 4.07 0.90
N GLY A 20 -9.11 4.83 0.82
CA GLY A 20 -9.59 5.72 1.90
C GLY A 20 -9.80 5.10 3.29
N GLU A 21 -9.84 3.77 3.39
CA GLU A 21 -9.89 3.03 4.66
C GLU A 21 -8.52 2.84 5.34
N LEU A 22 -7.43 3.15 4.64
CA LEU A 22 -6.07 3.13 5.15
C LEU A 22 -5.67 4.55 5.60
N PRO A 23 -5.03 4.70 6.77
CA PRO A 23 -4.47 5.98 7.17
C PRO A 23 -3.44 6.49 6.14
N ARG A 24 -3.47 7.79 5.81
CA ARG A 24 -2.55 8.42 4.85
C ARG A 24 -1.07 8.13 5.12
N HIS A 25 -0.65 8.10 6.39
CA HIS A 25 0.74 7.78 6.75
C HIS A 25 1.18 6.36 6.33
N ARG A 26 0.24 5.41 6.23
CA ARG A 26 0.55 4.06 5.72
C ARG A 26 0.77 4.06 4.21
N VAL A 27 0.01 4.88 3.48
CA VAL A 27 0.20 5.09 2.04
C VAL A 27 1.56 5.73 1.78
N GLU A 28 1.91 6.78 2.52
CA GLU A 28 3.23 7.45 2.42
C GLU A 28 4.39 6.49 2.66
N ARG A 29 4.30 5.70 3.74
CA ARG A 29 5.31 4.69 4.06
C ARG A 29 5.41 3.62 2.98
N CYS A 30 4.27 3.15 2.45
CA CYS A 30 4.26 2.16 1.38
C CYS A 30 4.95 2.70 0.11
N VAL A 31 4.67 3.95 -0.29
CA VAL A 31 5.33 4.59 -1.43
C VAL A 31 6.84 4.70 -1.18
N ALA A 32 7.27 5.14 0.00
CA ALA A 32 8.68 5.24 0.36
C ALA A 32 9.38 3.86 0.33
N ASP A 33 8.76 2.84 0.92
CA ASP A 33 9.30 1.48 0.95
C ASP A 33 9.44 0.91 -0.47
N VAL A 34 8.46 1.16 -1.35
CA VAL A 34 8.51 0.75 -2.76
C VAL A 34 9.66 1.45 -3.51
N CYS A 35 9.84 2.77 -3.32
CA CYS A 35 10.97 3.48 -3.91
C CYS A 35 12.30 2.88 -3.49
N VAL A 36 12.47 2.64 -2.18
CA VAL A 36 13.68 2.04 -1.63
C VAL A 36 13.88 0.64 -2.20
N CYS A 37 12.86 -0.21 -2.22
CA CYS A 37 12.94 -1.55 -2.82
C CYS A 37 13.33 -1.51 -4.30
N ALA A 38 12.71 -0.63 -5.10
CA ALA A 38 13.02 -0.49 -6.52
C ALA A 38 14.49 -0.10 -6.75
N LEU A 39 15.01 0.87 -5.97
CA LEU A 39 16.43 1.25 -6.00
C LEU A 39 17.34 0.08 -5.66
N HIS A 40 17.03 -0.65 -4.57
CA HIS A 40 17.86 -1.75 -4.11
C HIS A 40 17.90 -2.92 -5.10
N LEU A 41 16.84 -3.11 -5.87
CA LEU A 41 16.75 -4.12 -6.92
C LEU A 41 17.36 -3.64 -8.25
N GLY A 42 17.83 -2.40 -8.34
CA GLY A 42 18.45 -1.84 -9.54
C GLY A 42 17.45 -1.38 -10.60
N PHE A 43 16.16 -1.20 -10.26
CA PHE A 43 15.19 -0.63 -11.17
C PHE A 43 15.33 0.89 -11.25
N GLU A 44 15.04 1.44 -12.43
CA GLU A 44 14.85 2.88 -12.59
C GLU A 44 13.60 3.32 -11.82
N VAL A 45 13.77 4.21 -10.85
CA VAL A 45 12.65 4.73 -10.05
C VAL A 45 11.91 5.79 -10.83
N THR A 46 10.89 5.34 -11.55
CA THR A 46 9.94 6.22 -12.22
C THR A 46 8.66 6.36 -11.38
N PRO A 47 7.96 7.51 -11.43
CA PRO A 47 6.69 7.68 -10.73
C PRO A 47 5.66 6.60 -11.10
N SER A 48 5.59 6.20 -12.37
CA SER A 48 4.67 5.17 -12.85
C SER A 48 4.97 3.79 -12.26
N LEU A 49 6.26 3.40 -12.16
CA LEU A 49 6.65 2.14 -11.53
C LEU A 49 6.28 2.13 -10.06
N VAL A 50 6.62 3.20 -9.34
CA VAL A 50 6.32 3.32 -7.90
C VAL A 50 4.82 3.29 -7.65
N GLU A 51 4.03 4.00 -8.44
CA GLU A 51 2.58 4.03 -8.27
C GLU A 51 1.96 2.63 -8.45
N THR A 52 2.36 1.89 -9.49
CA THR A 52 1.88 0.52 -9.72
C THR A 52 2.25 -0.40 -8.57
N LEU A 53 3.52 -0.43 -8.17
CA LEU A 53 3.98 -1.28 -7.07
C LEU A 53 3.35 -0.91 -5.73
N ALA A 54 3.14 0.39 -5.45
CA ALA A 54 2.46 0.85 -4.25
C ALA A 54 0.99 0.41 -4.26
N ARG A 55 0.29 0.53 -5.39
CA ARG A 55 -1.10 0.08 -5.52
C ARG A 55 -1.24 -1.41 -5.27
N GLU A 56 -0.40 -2.25 -5.88
CA GLU A 56 -0.39 -3.70 -5.67
C GLU A 56 -0.17 -4.05 -4.19
N ARG A 57 0.80 -3.39 -3.54
CA ARG A 57 1.14 -3.65 -2.14
C ARG A 57 0.04 -3.18 -1.19
N LEU A 58 -0.60 -2.05 -1.47
CA LEU A 58 -1.75 -1.55 -0.73
C LEU A 58 -2.99 -2.43 -0.92
N TYR A 59 -3.22 -2.95 -2.12
CA TYR A 59 -4.31 -3.89 -2.40
C TYR A 59 -4.15 -5.19 -1.61
N GLY A 60 -2.93 -5.76 -1.59
CA GLY A 60 -2.63 -6.92 -0.75
C GLY A 60 -2.87 -6.64 0.75
N ALA A 61 -2.45 -5.47 1.24
CA ALA A 61 -2.68 -5.07 2.62
C ALA A 61 -4.17 -4.83 2.94
N TRP A 62 -4.92 -4.24 2.01
CA TRP A 62 -6.36 -4.02 2.10
C TRP A 62 -7.09 -5.38 2.17
N MET A 63 -6.80 -6.27 1.23
CA MET A 63 -7.37 -7.62 1.22
C MET A 63 -7.05 -8.40 2.49
N SER A 64 -5.82 -8.36 2.99
CA SER A 64 -5.49 -9.03 4.26
C SER A 64 -6.32 -8.50 5.43
N ARG A 65 -6.58 -7.19 5.51
CA ARG A 65 -7.43 -6.62 6.58
C ARG A 65 -8.91 -7.00 6.44
N HIS A 66 -9.41 -7.14 5.21
CA HIS A 66 -10.82 -7.46 4.95
C HIS A 66 -11.12 -8.96 4.96
N LEU A 67 -10.14 -9.80 4.62
CA LEU A 67 -10.27 -11.26 4.64
C LEU A 67 -10.15 -11.84 6.06
N GLU A 68 -9.64 -11.09 7.04
CA GLU A 68 -9.67 -11.42 8.47
C GLU A 68 -11.06 -11.22 9.10
N THR A 69 -12.13 -11.64 8.41
CA THR A 69 -13.40 -11.89 9.10
C THR A 69 -13.14 -13.04 10.07
N PRO A 70 -13.34 -12.87 11.40
CA PRO A 70 -13.15 -13.97 12.34
C PRO A 70 -14.13 -15.06 11.94
N LEU A 71 -13.63 -16.23 11.54
CA LEU A 71 -14.43 -17.44 11.50
C LEU A 71 -15.17 -17.54 12.84
N PRO A 72 -16.51 -17.71 12.86
CA PRO A 72 -17.22 -17.85 14.13
C PRO A 72 -16.59 -19.01 14.88
N ARG A 73 -16.05 -18.73 16.07
CA ARG A 73 -15.55 -19.76 16.99
C ARG A 73 -16.68 -20.76 17.20
N GLN A 74 -16.60 -21.93 16.55
CA GLN A 74 -17.50 -23.02 16.88
C GLN A 74 -17.20 -23.41 18.32
N ARG A 75 -18.14 -23.08 19.23
CA ARG A 75 -18.11 -23.57 20.60
C ARG A 75 -18.01 -25.10 20.53
N PRO A 76 -17.03 -25.75 21.18
CA PRO A 76 -17.04 -27.20 21.26
C PRO A 76 -18.36 -27.62 21.92
N ALA A 77 -19.08 -28.53 21.25
CA ALA A 77 -20.31 -29.10 21.77
C ALA A 77 -20.01 -29.74 23.12
N THR A 78 -20.55 -29.19 24.20
CA THR A 78 -20.51 -29.79 25.52
C THR A 78 -21.26 -31.11 25.45
N ARG A 79 -20.54 -32.20 25.72
CA ARG A 79 -21.09 -33.56 25.84
C ARG A 79 -21.73 -33.76 27.21
#